data_AF-A0A5E9FZ88-F1
#
_entry.id   AF-A0A5E9FZ88-F1
#
_cell.length_a   1.000
_cell.length_b   1.000
_cell.length_c   1.000
_cell.angle_alpha   90.00
_cell.angle_beta   90.00
_cell.angle_gamma   90.00
#
_symmetry.space_group_name_H-M   'P 1'
#
loop_
_entity.id
_entity.type
_entity.pdbx_description
1 polymer ?
#
loop_
_entity_poly.entity_id
_entity_poly.type
_entity_poly.pdbx_seq_one_letter_code
_entity_poly.pdbx_strand_id
1 'polypeptide(L)'
;MATPISNGTCALTHQASFFDGFIKDAGGTVGPDADVWAFITPSVKAGGQAVTGGGEIVGAFSDDADTQKVLEYLSSADWANSRVGLGGVISANKGLDASKATSPILQEAITILQDPKTTFRFDGSDLMPGAVGSGTFWKGIVSWINGTPTDEVLTSIEAGWPSK
;
A
#
# COMPACT_ATOMS: atom_id res chain seq x y z
N MET A 1 7.71 15.37 -1.84
CA MET A 1 7.53 14.40 -2.94
C MET A 1 6.39 14.78 -3.88
N ALA A 2 5.20 15.12 -3.38
CA ALA A 2 4.06 15.46 -4.26
C ALA A 2 4.34 16.68 -5.17
N THR A 3 4.77 17.82 -4.62
CA THR A 3 5.07 19.02 -5.43
C THR A 3 6.11 18.76 -6.53
N PRO A 4 7.27 18.13 -6.28
CA PRO A 4 8.21 17.80 -7.35
C PRO A 4 7.64 16.90 -8.46
N ILE A 5 6.79 15.94 -8.10
CA ILE A 5 6.12 15.07 -9.08
C ILE A 5 5.09 15.87 -9.88
N SER A 6 4.25 16.67 -9.21
CA SER A 6 3.20 17.47 -9.85
C SER A 6 3.74 18.55 -10.79
N ASN A 7 4.93 19.10 -10.53
CA ASN A 7 5.54 20.14 -11.36
C ASN A 7 6.63 19.62 -12.32
N GLY A 8 6.81 18.30 -12.41
CA GLY A 8 7.75 17.65 -13.33
C GLY A 8 9.23 17.77 -12.95
N THR A 9 9.59 18.32 -11.79
CA THR A 9 10.99 18.33 -11.31
C THR A 9 11.45 16.99 -10.75
N CYS A 10 10.52 16.06 -10.52
CA CYS A 10 10.78 14.65 -10.28
C CYS A 10 9.99 13.83 -11.32
N ALA A 11 10.67 12.94 -12.04
CA ALA A 11 10.03 12.18 -13.12
C ALA A 11 9.23 10.98 -12.62
N LEU A 12 9.70 10.30 -11.57
CA LEU A 12 9.12 9.05 -11.07
C LEU A 12 9.26 8.95 -9.55
N THR A 13 8.25 8.37 -8.92
CA THR A 13 8.28 7.98 -7.51
C THR A 13 7.57 6.64 -7.32
N HIS A 14 7.93 5.90 -6.28
CA HIS A 14 7.25 4.67 -5.87
C HIS A 14 6.51 4.96 -4.56
N GLN A 15 5.18 4.95 -4.61
CA GLN A 15 4.29 5.32 -3.50
C GLN A 15 3.03 4.45 -3.53
N ALA A 16 2.31 4.43 -2.40
CA ALA A 16 0.99 3.83 -2.32
C ALA A 16 -0.06 4.63 -3.13
N SER A 17 -1.19 4.01 -3.47
CA SER A 17 -2.23 4.60 -4.33
C SER A 17 -2.85 5.88 -3.76
N PHE A 18 -2.94 6.01 -2.43
CA PHE A 18 -3.45 7.21 -1.75
C PHE A 18 -2.60 8.46 -1.98
N PHE A 19 -1.42 8.31 -2.58
CA PHE A 19 -0.56 9.43 -2.92
C PHE A 19 -1.17 10.38 -3.94
N ASP A 20 -2.18 9.92 -4.68
CA ASP A 20 -3.01 10.75 -5.56
C ASP A 20 -3.66 11.94 -4.83
N GLY A 21 -4.06 11.77 -3.56
CA GLY A 21 -4.58 12.84 -2.71
C GLY A 21 -3.54 13.93 -2.49
N PHE A 22 -2.30 13.55 -2.15
CA PHE A 22 -1.21 14.51 -1.98
C PHE A 22 -0.83 15.22 -3.30
N ILE A 23 -0.93 14.53 -4.44
CA ILE A 23 -0.73 15.16 -5.76
C ILE A 23 -1.77 16.26 -6.00
N LYS A 24 -3.05 15.95 -5.74
CA LYS A 24 -4.17 16.91 -5.85
C LYS A 24 -4.00 18.09 -4.90
N ASP A 25 -3.63 17.84 -3.64
CA ASP A 25 -3.37 18.88 -2.64
C ASP A 25 -2.20 19.79 -3.05
N ALA A 26 -1.22 19.25 -3.78
CA ALA A 26 -0.11 20.00 -4.36
C ALA A 26 -0.48 20.74 -5.67
N GLY A 27 -1.73 20.67 -6.12
CA GLY A 27 -2.23 21.33 -7.32
C GLY A 27 -2.03 20.56 -8.63
N GLY A 28 -1.58 19.30 -8.57
CA GLY A 28 -1.44 18.43 -9.74
C GLY A 28 -2.73 17.68 -10.07
N THR A 29 -2.85 17.25 -11.32
CA THR A 29 -3.94 16.40 -11.82
C THR A 29 -3.46 14.96 -12.01
N VAL A 30 -4.38 13.99 -11.83
CA VAL A 30 -4.07 12.54 -11.94
C VAL A 30 -4.94 11.87 -12.99
N GLY A 31 -4.32 11.08 -13.86
CA GLY A 31 -4.99 10.47 -15.01
C GLY A 31 -4.01 10.11 -16.13
N PRO A 32 -4.40 9.25 -17.09
CA PRO A 32 -3.53 8.82 -18.18
C PRO A 32 -3.07 9.96 -19.09
N ASP A 33 -3.88 11.02 -19.19
CA ASP A 33 -3.60 12.24 -19.96
C ASP A 33 -3.40 13.48 -19.05
N ALA A 34 -3.11 13.27 -17.76
CA ALA A 34 -2.96 14.32 -16.75
C ALA A 34 -1.48 14.59 -16.41
N ASP A 35 -1.22 15.45 -15.42
CA ASP A 35 0.15 15.74 -14.97
C ASP A 35 0.88 14.48 -14.45
N VAL A 36 0.14 13.59 -13.79
CA VAL A 36 0.70 12.38 -13.17
C VAL A 36 -0.15 11.15 -13.48
N TRP A 37 0.52 10.09 -13.93
CA TRP A 37 -0.08 8.76 -14.08
C TRP A 37 0.68 7.69 -13.29
N ALA A 38 0.03 6.54 -13.08
CA ALA A 38 0.57 5.41 -12.33
C ALA A 38 0.60 4.16 -13.20
N PHE A 39 1.56 3.29 -12.91
CA PHE A 39 1.71 1.99 -13.54
C PHE A 39 2.31 1.01 -12.52
N ILE A 40 2.16 -0.29 -12.77
CA ILE A 40 2.71 -1.33 -11.88
C ILE A 40 4.23 -1.24 -11.88
N THR A 41 4.83 -1.27 -10.69
CA THR A 41 6.28 -1.38 -10.53
C THR A 41 6.82 -2.54 -11.37
N PRO A 42 7.77 -2.30 -12.29
CA PRO A 42 8.29 -3.35 -13.16
C PRO A 42 8.79 -4.55 -12.37
N SER A 43 8.37 -5.75 -12.77
CA SER A 43 8.79 -6.99 -12.14
C SER A 43 10.24 -7.34 -12.49
N VAL A 44 10.94 -8.00 -11.57
CA VAL A 44 12.33 -8.47 -11.78
C VAL A 44 12.45 -9.41 -12.99
N LYS A 45 11.42 -10.25 -13.22
CA LYS A 45 11.31 -11.11 -14.40
C LYS A 45 10.24 -10.55 -15.32
N ALA A 46 10.46 -10.56 -16.64
CA ALA A 46 9.47 -10.12 -17.61
C ALA A 46 8.13 -10.86 -17.45
N GLY A 47 7.02 -10.12 -17.54
CA GLY A 47 5.67 -10.67 -17.43
C GLY A 47 5.18 -10.96 -16.00
N GLY A 48 5.91 -10.51 -14.97
CA GLY A 48 5.42 -10.60 -13.60
C GLY A 48 4.33 -9.55 -13.32
N GLN A 49 3.24 -9.98 -12.70
CA GLN A 49 2.12 -9.12 -12.31
C GLN A 49 1.91 -9.26 -10.80
N ALA A 50 2.84 -8.69 -10.03
CA ALA A 50 2.76 -8.66 -8.58
C ALA A 50 2.61 -7.24 -8.09
N VAL A 51 1.76 -7.05 -7.08
CA VAL A 51 1.60 -5.78 -6.37
C VAL A 51 1.87 -5.98 -4.90
N THR A 52 2.49 -4.99 -4.28
CA THR A 52 2.76 -4.96 -2.85
C THR A 52 1.76 -4.02 -2.17
N GLY A 53 1.27 -4.40 -1.00
CA GLY A 53 0.46 -3.51 -0.17
C GLY A 53 0.58 -3.82 1.31
N GLY A 54 0.26 -2.82 2.13
CA GLY A 54 -0.09 -3.03 3.54
C GLY A 54 -1.56 -3.45 3.65
N GLY A 55 -1.96 -3.89 4.84
CA GLY A 55 -3.36 -4.20 5.12
C GLY A 55 -3.75 -3.85 6.55
N GLU A 56 -4.75 -2.99 6.69
CA GLU A 56 -5.38 -2.71 7.97
C GLU A 56 -6.52 -3.70 8.24
N ILE A 57 -6.55 -4.25 9.44
CA ILE A 57 -7.58 -5.18 9.89
C ILE A 57 -8.22 -4.62 11.15
N VAL A 58 -9.55 -4.68 11.22
CA VAL A 58 -10.29 -4.30 12.43
C VAL A 58 -10.36 -5.52 13.35
N GLY A 59 -9.85 -5.38 14.57
CA GLY A 59 -9.93 -6.40 15.62
C GLY A 59 -10.93 -6.01 16.70
N ALA A 60 -11.69 -6.99 17.18
CA ALA A 60 -12.56 -6.82 18.35
C ALA A 60 -11.82 -7.17 19.65
N PHE A 61 -12.16 -6.45 20.72
CA PHE A 61 -11.67 -6.69 22.08
C PHE A 61 -12.74 -7.34 22.99
N SER A 62 -13.97 -7.49 22.49
CA SER A 62 -15.06 -8.23 23.14
C SER A 62 -15.82 -9.06 22.10
N ASP A 63 -16.50 -10.11 22.56
CA ASP A 63 -17.33 -11.00 21.72
C ASP A 63 -18.84 -10.67 21.84
N ASP A 64 -19.16 -9.42 22.18
CA ASP A 64 -20.55 -9.00 22.34
C ASP A 64 -21.29 -8.97 20.99
N ALA A 65 -22.58 -9.28 21.01
CA ALA A 65 -23.39 -9.35 19.79
C ALA A 65 -23.36 -8.05 18.97
N ASP A 66 -23.30 -6.89 19.62
CA ASP A 66 -23.23 -5.60 18.94
C ASP A 66 -21.84 -5.34 18.32
N THR A 67 -20.77 -5.80 18.97
CA THR A 67 -19.41 -5.75 18.42
C THR A 67 -19.31 -6.60 17.14
N GLN A 68 -19.88 -7.81 17.16
CA GLN A 68 -19.89 -8.70 16.00
C GLN A 68 -20.67 -8.12 14.82
N LYS A 69 -21.81 -7.46 15.07
CA LYS A 69 -22.56 -6.76 14.01
C LYS A 69 -21.77 -5.63 13.36
N VAL A 70 -20.97 -4.89 14.13
CA VAL A 70 -20.10 -3.85 13.58
C VAL A 70 -19.00 -4.48 12.72
N LEU A 71 -18.35 -5.55 13.18
CA LEU A 71 -17.34 -6.25 12.38
C LEU A 71 -17.91 -6.82 11.09
N GLU A 72 -19.12 -7.38 11.13
CA GLU A 72 -19.82 -7.87 9.94
C GLU A 72 -20.07 -6.74 8.94
N TYR A 73 -20.58 -5.60 9.40
CA TYR A 73 -20.75 -4.42 8.57
C TYR A 73 -19.44 -3.93 7.96
N LEU A 74 -18.38 -3.79 8.76
CA LEU A 74 -17.06 -3.35 8.28
C LEU A 74 -16.42 -4.34 7.30
N SER A 75 -16.82 -5.61 7.33
CA SER A 75 -16.40 -6.64 6.39
C SER A 75 -17.24 -6.69 5.11
N SER A 76 -18.36 -5.96 5.06
CA SER A 76 -19.33 -6.00 3.96
C SER A 76 -18.88 -5.23 2.71
N ALA A 77 -19.47 -5.57 1.57
CA ALA A 77 -19.29 -4.80 0.34
C ALA A 77 -19.89 -3.39 0.47
N ASP A 78 -20.97 -3.21 1.23
CA ASP A 78 -21.60 -1.90 1.44
C ASP A 78 -20.65 -0.93 2.14
N TRP A 79 -19.97 -1.39 3.20
CA TRP A 79 -18.95 -0.59 3.84
C TRP A 79 -17.77 -0.31 2.91
N ALA A 80 -17.23 -1.33 2.22
CA ALA A 80 -16.10 -1.14 1.31
C ALA A 80 -16.40 -0.07 0.23
N ASN A 81 -17.59 -0.14 -0.36
CA ASN A 81 -18.06 0.78 -1.38
C ASN A 81 -18.36 2.19 -0.85
N SER A 82 -18.87 2.33 0.37
CA SER A 82 -19.05 3.66 0.98
C SER A 82 -17.72 4.29 1.37
N ARG A 83 -16.78 3.50 1.90
CA ARG A 83 -15.47 3.98 2.35
C ARG A 83 -14.59 4.40 1.19
N VAL A 84 -14.54 3.64 0.09
CA VAL A 84 -13.75 4.01 -1.10
C VAL A 84 -14.19 5.34 -1.70
N GLY A 85 -15.48 5.68 -1.59
CA GLY A 85 -16.06 6.93 -2.08
C GLY A 85 -15.54 8.18 -1.36
N LEU A 86 -14.89 8.01 -0.21
CA LEU A 86 -14.20 9.10 0.50
C LEU A 86 -12.74 9.30 0.02
N GLY A 87 -12.23 8.40 -0.83
CA GLY A 87 -10.85 8.41 -1.33
C GLY A 87 -9.81 7.90 -0.33
N GLY A 88 -8.56 7.83 -0.81
CA GLY A 88 -7.37 7.55 0.00
C GLY A 88 -7.21 6.11 0.51
N VAL A 89 -8.10 5.18 0.17
CA VAL A 89 -7.98 3.76 0.54
C VAL A 89 -8.56 2.85 -0.54
N ILE A 90 -8.15 1.57 -0.50
CA ILE A 90 -8.74 0.47 -1.24
C ILE A 90 -9.22 -0.61 -0.26
N SER A 91 -9.93 -1.64 -0.74
CA SER A 91 -10.39 -2.76 0.09
C SER A 91 -10.07 -4.10 -0.57
N ALA A 92 -9.79 -5.12 0.25
CA ALA A 92 -9.68 -6.52 -0.18
C ALA A 92 -11.05 -7.17 -0.44
N ASN A 93 -12.16 -6.50 -0.12
CA ASN A 93 -13.50 -7.01 -0.35
C ASN A 93 -13.78 -7.11 -1.87
N LYS A 94 -14.10 -8.31 -2.37
CA LYS A 94 -14.34 -8.58 -3.80
C LYS A 94 -15.62 -7.96 -4.36
N GLY A 95 -16.52 -7.49 -3.49
CA GLY A 95 -17.71 -6.72 -3.87
C GLY A 95 -17.45 -5.21 -4.00
N LEU A 96 -16.21 -4.74 -3.80
CA LEU A 96 -15.82 -3.36 -4.05
C LEU A 96 -15.97 -3.04 -5.54
N ASP A 97 -16.75 -2.01 -5.86
CA ASP A 97 -16.89 -1.45 -7.20
C ASP A 97 -15.85 -0.36 -7.42
N ALA A 98 -14.90 -0.62 -8.34
CA ALA A 98 -13.84 0.32 -8.68
C ALA A 98 -14.39 1.68 -9.10
N SER A 99 -15.55 1.75 -9.77
CA SER A 99 -16.12 3.01 -10.27
C SER A 99 -16.51 4.00 -9.16
N LYS A 100 -16.64 3.52 -7.91
CA LYS A 100 -16.92 4.38 -6.74
C LYS A 100 -15.70 5.13 -6.22
N ALA A 101 -14.50 4.79 -6.68
CA ALA A 101 -13.29 5.50 -6.29
C ALA A 101 -13.23 6.92 -6.89
N THR A 102 -12.65 7.87 -6.15
CA THR A 102 -12.65 9.31 -6.46
C THR A 102 -11.51 9.76 -7.38
N SER A 103 -10.68 8.83 -7.86
CA SER A 103 -9.60 9.16 -8.79
C SER A 103 -9.31 8.05 -9.79
N PRO A 104 -8.82 8.40 -10.99
CA PRO A 104 -8.38 7.41 -11.98
C PRO A 104 -7.28 6.47 -11.46
N ILE A 105 -6.33 6.97 -10.65
CA ILE A 105 -5.28 6.13 -10.05
C ILE A 105 -5.89 5.10 -9.08
N LEU A 106 -6.86 5.51 -8.27
CA LEU A 106 -7.49 4.63 -7.30
C LEU A 106 -8.38 3.57 -7.99
N GLN A 107 -9.10 3.96 -9.05
CA GLN A 107 -9.86 3.06 -9.91
C GLN A 107 -8.97 1.99 -10.54
N GLU A 108 -7.83 2.40 -11.10
CA GLU A 108 -6.86 1.50 -11.70
C GLU A 108 -6.23 0.56 -10.66
N ALA A 109 -5.85 1.08 -9.49
CA ALA A 109 -5.29 0.27 -8.40
C ALA A 109 -6.26 -0.83 -7.93
N ILE A 110 -7.56 -0.52 -7.81
CA ILE A 110 -8.60 -1.51 -7.46
C ILE A 110 -8.74 -2.56 -8.56
N THR A 111 -8.76 -2.13 -9.82
CA THR A 111 -8.87 -3.03 -10.99
C THR A 111 -7.69 -4.00 -11.04
N ILE A 112 -6.47 -3.50 -10.84
CA ILE A 112 -5.26 -4.33 -10.78
C ILE A 112 -5.34 -5.31 -9.61
N LEU A 113 -5.73 -4.86 -8.42
CA LEU A 113 -5.82 -5.73 -7.24
C LEU A 113 -6.86 -6.85 -7.40
N GLN A 114 -7.96 -6.57 -8.09
CA GLN A 114 -9.05 -7.52 -8.34
C GLN A 114 -8.80 -8.48 -9.52
N ASP A 115 -7.83 -8.17 -10.40
CA ASP A 115 -7.46 -9.06 -11.50
C ASP A 115 -7.02 -10.43 -10.93
N PRO A 116 -7.68 -11.55 -11.31
CA PRO A 116 -7.32 -12.88 -10.81
C PRO A 116 -5.90 -13.32 -11.19
N LYS A 117 -5.23 -12.64 -12.13
CA LYS A 117 -3.83 -12.88 -12.50
C LYS A 117 -2.86 -12.08 -11.63
N THR A 118 -3.33 -11.05 -10.93
CA THR A 118 -2.50 -10.27 -10.03
C THR A 118 -2.16 -11.06 -8.79
N THR A 119 -0.87 -11.12 -8.50
CA THR A 119 -0.35 -11.71 -7.27
C THR A 119 -0.15 -10.62 -6.23
N PHE A 120 -0.99 -10.61 -5.18
CA PHE A 120 -0.77 -9.74 -4.03
C PHE A 120 0.35 -10.26 -3.12
N ARG A 121 1.16 -9.34 -2.59
CA ARG A 121 2.16 -9.59 -1.55
C ARG A 121 2.05 -8.51 -0.48
N PHE A 122 2.14 -8.94 0.78
CA PHE A 122 2.40 -7.98 1.86
C PHE A 122 3.82 -7.44 1.74
N ASP A 123 4.05 -6.24 2.27
CA ASP A 123 5.41 -5.73 2.42
C ASP A 123 6.26 -6.74 3.21
N GLY A 124 7.52 -6.86 2.83
CA GLY A 124 8.42 -7.83 3.47
C GLY A 124 8.55 -7.60 4.97
N SER A 125 8.54 -6.33 5.42
CA SER A 125 8.63 -5.98 6.82
C SER A 125 7.36 -6.32 7.61
N ASP A 126 6.18 -6.25 6.97
CA ASP A 126 4.90 -6.63 7.59
C ASP A 126 4.80 -8.13 7.87
N LEU A 127 5.54 -8.96 7.11
CA LEU A 127 5.60 -10.41 7.31
C LEU A 127 6.62 -10.85 8.37
N MET A 128 7.47 -9.94 8.84
CA MET A 128 8.49 -10.24 9.84
C MET A 128 7.94 -10.07 11.27
N PRO A 129 8.53 -10.73 12.28
CA PRO A 129 8.24 -10.42 13.68
C PRO A 129 8.43 -8.92 13.95
N GLY A 130 7.63 -8.31 14.83
CA GLY A 130 7.72 -6.88 15.11
C GLY A 130 9.12 -6.41 15.55
N ALA A 131 9.87 -7.25 16.26
CA ALA A 131 11.27 -6.97 16.63
C ALA A 131 12.20 -6.79 15.41
N VAL A 132 11.83 -7.37 14.27
CA VAL A 132 12.56 -7.30 13.00
C VAL A 132 11.92 -6.27 12.08
N GLY A 133 10.68 -6.48 11.64
CA GLY A 133 10.02 -5.67 10.59
C GLY A 133 10.01 -4.17 10.89
N SER A 134 9.34 -3.80 11.98
CA SER A 134 9.33 -2.42 12.50
C SER A 134 10.54 -2.09 13.38
N GLY A 135 11.40 -3.08 13.65
CA GLY A 135 12.58 -2.97 14.50
C GLY A 135 13.88 -2.90 13.68
N THR A 136 14.65 -3.99 13.69
CA THR A 136 15.99 -4.02 13.07
C THR A 136 15.97 -3.77 11.57
N PHE A 137 14.97 -4.27 10.83
CA PHE A 137 14.81 -4.04 9.39
C PHE A 137 14.64 -2.55 9.07
N TRP A 138 13.65 -1.88 9.68
CA TRP A 138 13.42 -0.45 9.45
C TRP A 138 14.66 0.40 9.71
N LYS A 139 15.32 0.20 10.87
CA LYS A 139 16.56 0.91 11.21
C LYS A 139 17.68 0.59 10.23
N GLY A 140 17.80 -0.68 9.84
CA GLY A 140 18.80 -1.16 8.89
C GLY A 140 18.66 -0.51 7.52
N ILE A 141 17.45 -0.43 6.96
CA ILE A 141 17.22 0.20 5.65
C ILE A 141 17.53 1.71 5.70
N VAL A 142 17.15 2.41 6.78
CA VAL A 142 17.52 3.83 6.97
C VAL A 142 19.05 3.99 7.03
N SER A 143 19.75 3.16 7.80
CA SER A 143 21.21 3.18 7.90
C SER A 143 21.90 2.86 6.57
N TRP A 144 21.34 1.92 5.80
CA TRP A 144 21.83 1.54 4.48
C TRP A 144 21.76 2.70 3.48
N ILE A 145 20.61 3.38 3.42
CA ILE A 145 20.43 4.58 2.58
C ILE A 145 21.41 5.68 2.98
N ASN A 146 21.75 5.78 4.27
CA ASN A 146 22.73 6.72 4.80
C ASN A 146 24.20 6.26 4.65
N GLY A 147 24.46 5.14 3.98
CA GLY A 147 25.81 4.70 3.58
C GLY A 147 26.45 3.63 4.46
N THR A 148 25.71 3.00 5.38
CA THR A 148 26.23 1.86 6.15
C THR A 148 26.46 0.65 5.22
N PRO A 149 27.59 -0.08 5.32
CA PRO A 149 27.87 -1.22 4.46
C PRO A 149 26.76 -2.29 4.51
N THR A 150 26.42 -2.84 3.34
CA THR A 150 25.33 -3.83 3.20
C THR A 150 25.49 -5.01 4.15
N ASP A 151 26.70 -5.58 4.26
CA ASP A 151 26.93 -6.77 5.11
C ASP A 151 26.69 -6.49 6.60
N GLU A 152 27.04 -5.28 7.05
CA GLU A 152 26.78 -4.83 8.42
C GLU A 152 25.29 -4.63 8.68
N VAL A 153 24.58 -4.03 7.72
CA VAL A 153 23.12 -3.87 7.78
C VAL A 153 22.44 -5.23 7.83
N LEU A 154 22.80 -6.15 6.95
CA LEU A 154 22.21 -7.50 6.90
C LEU A 154 22.47 -8.27 8.19
N THR A 155 23.71 -8.21 8.72
CA THR A 155 24.05 -8.83 10.01
C THR A 155 23.21 -8.27 11.15
N SER A 156 23.01 -6.95 11.18
CA SER A 156 22.22 -6.28 12.21
C SER A 156 20.72 -6.63 12.13
N ILE A 157 20.19 -6.75 10.90
CA ILE A 157 18.80 -7.19 10.68
C ILE A 157 18.62 -8.63 11.15
N GLU A 158 19.53 -9.52 10.76
CA GLU A 158 19.51 -10.95 11.12
C GLU A 158 19.56 -11.14 12.64
N ALA A 159 20.38 -10.37 13.36
CA ALA A 159 20.48 -10.41 14.81
C ALA A 159 19.18 -10.03 15.55
N GLY A 160 18.22 -9.39 14.87
CA GLY A 160 16.92 -9.03 15.44
C GLY A 160 15.92 -10.17 15.50
N TRP A 161 16.18 -11.29 14.82
CA TRP A 161 15.25 -12.41 14.80
C TRP A 161 15.13 -13.06 16.18
N PRO A 162 13.90 -13.32 16.67
CA PRO A 162 13.71 -14.04 17.92
C PRO A 162 14.33 -15.44 17.84
N SER A 163 15.04 -15.83 18.89
CA SER A 163 15.44 -17.23 19.10
C SER A 163 14.20 -18.13 19.06
N LYS A 164 14.33 -19.31 18.45
CA LYS A 164 13.27 -20.34 18.48
C LYS A 164 12.96 -20.81 19.89
#